data_AF-A0A1U7W325-F1
#
_entry.id   AF-A0A1U7W325-F1
#
_cell.length_a   1.000
_cell.length_b   1.000
_cell.length_c   1.000
_cell.angle_alpha   90.00
_cell.angle_beta   90.00
_cell.angle_gamma   90.00
#
_symmetry.space_group_name_H-M   'P 1'
#
loop_
_entity.id
_entity.type
_entity.pdbx_description
1 polymer ?
#
loop_
_entity_poly.entity_id
_entity_poly.type
_entity_poly.pdbx_seq_one_letter_code
_entity_poly.pdbx_strand_id
1 'polypeptide(L)'
;MEIGRTNFNYTFCPLAQSSNHQPSRIFSLSSYHQPPLLSTLLHPLTLRFTSPPPPQISGFSSRVRIKMSQAGEGKDETKPAMSPYEEAMEALSSLITKRSRADKSNKGDKFELLFDYIKMLELEEPIKKMKVIHVAGTKGKGSTCVFTESILRNCGFRTGLFTSPHLIDVRERFRLDGMDICEEKFLAYFWWCFDRFKERTSDEVPMPTYFRFLALLAFKIFAAEQVDVAILEVGLGGKYDATNVVENPVVCGVSSLGYDHMEILGNTLGQIAGEKAGIFKRGVPAFTVPQPDEAMLVLEEKASELDVHLEVAAPLDANMLSGLHLGLEGEHQYINAGLAIALCSTWLQRTGHVEINYLKEMTNLPEQFVKGLATAALQGRAQIVPDQLIESESSGDLVFYFDGAHSPESMDVCAKWFSLAIQGDYKQHNSYGSNRGHNELGASHDSVEMGHHEASKKSSTQFLLFNCMSVRDPQLLLPRLMRACANHGVHFQKALFVPNVSVYYKVGTSMPTDTQVDLSWQLTLQRIWENLVHGEKGNDVKNTDQIYEEVTDDAEKGARSCENSKVFPSLPIAINWLRDTVRKNRSGRYQVLVTGSLHLVGDVLKLVKK
;
A
#
# COMPACT_ATOMS: atom_id res chain seq x y z
N MET A 1 23.10 -47.27 24.65
CA MET A 1 24.11 -48.25 25.13
C MET A 1 25.20 -47.48 25.85
N GLU A 2 25.91 -48.12 26.77
CA GLU A 2 26.78 -47.47 27.77
C GLU A 2 28.26 -47.35 27.36
N ILE A 3 29.10 -46.91 28.33
CA ILE A 3 30.58 -46.83 28.34
C ILE A 3 31.10 -45.58 27.59
N GLY A 4 31.95 -44.69 28.14
CA GLY A 4 32.73 -44.66 29.40
C GLY A 4 34.25 -44.49 29.12
N ARG A 5 35.12 -43.91 29.96
CA ARG A 5 34.99 -43.21 31.27
C ARG A 5 36.36 -42.63 31.74
N THR A 6 36.48 -41.34 32.09
CA THR A 6 37.59 -40.71 32.90
C THR A 6 37.19 -39.25 33.25
N ASN A 7 37.05 -38.80 34.52
CA ASN A 7 38.01 -38.50 35.62
C ASN A 7 38.75 -37.14 35.45
N PHE A 8 38.87 -36.22 36.45
CA PHE A 8 38.47 -36.24 37.88
C PHE A 8 38.47 -34.81 38.54
N ASN A 9 37.55 -34.55 39.50
CA ASN A 9 37.57 -33.58 40.63
C ASN A 9 37.74 -32.05 40.37
N TYR A 10 37.26 -31.11 41.20
CA TYR A 10 36.96 -31.10 42.67
C TYR A 10 35.57 -30.53 43.06
N THR A 11 35.26 -30.55 44.37
CA THR A 11 33.92 -30.41 45.01
C THR A 11 33.70 -29.16 45.91
N PHE A 12 32.45 -28.68 45.96
CA PHE A 12 31.55 -28.44 47.14
C PHE A 12 32.17 -28.23 48.57
N CYS A 13 31.63 -27.43 49.52
CA CYS A 13 30.53 -26.42 49.59
C CYS A 13 30.61 -25.57 50.93
N PRO A 14 29.58 -25.04 51.67
CA PRO A 14 29.67 -23.74 52.38
C PRO A 14 29.38 -23.76 53.92
N LEU A 15 28.93 -22.61 54.51
CA LEU A 15 28.49 -22.28 55.90
C LEU A 15 29.53 -21.49 56.75
N ALA A 16 29.21 -20.60 57.72
CA ALA A 16 27.98 -19.83 58.09
C ALA A 16 28.24 -18.77 59.22
N GLN A 17 27.28 -17.83 59.44
CA GLN A 17 26.94 -17.14 60.74
C GLN A 17 27.98 -16.19 61.43
N SER A 18 27.66 -15.24 62.35
CA SER A 18 26.39 -14.65 62.89
C SER A 18 26.60 -13.35 63.73
N SER A 19 25.53 -12.55 63.97
CA SER A 19 25.32 -11.56 65.07
C SER A 19 26.17 -10.25 65.06
N ASN A 20 25.86 -9.10 65.69
CA ASN A 20 24.75 -8.57 66.54
C ASN A 20 24.80 -6.99 66.54
N HIS A 21 24.00 -6.11 67.19
CA HIS A 21 22.84 -6.23 68.11
C HIS A 21 21.77 -5.07 68.05
N GLN A 22 21.86 -3.99 68.86
CA GLN A 22 20.80 -2.98 69.17
C GLN A 22 21.39 -1.72 69.91
N PRO A 23 20.66 -0.63 70.34
CA PRO A 23 19.25 -0.52 70.78
C PRO A 23 18.43 0.72 70.31
N SER A 24 17.26 0.93 70.94
CA SER A 24 16.10 1.73 70.51
C SER A 24 15.91 3.12 71.18
N ARG A 25 14.97 3.92 70.64
CA ARG A 25 14.11 4.85 71.42
C ARG A 25 12.72 4.99 70.78
N ILE A 26 11.73 5.35 71.60
CA ILE A 26 10.30 5.49 71.26
C ILE A 26 9.84 6.89 71.68
N PHE A 27 8.94 7.52 70.92
CA PHE A 27 7.90 8.42 71.46
C PHE A 27 6.66 8.41 70.56
N SER A 28 5.49 8.66 71.14
CA SER A 28 4.17 8.59 70.52
C SER A 28 3.38 9.89 70.73
N LEU A 29 2.35 10.08 69.88
CA LEU A 29 1.15 10.96 69.96
C LEU A 29 0.81 11.41 68.51
N SER A 30 -0.43 11.57 68.03
CA SER A 30 -1.79 11.11 68.39
C SER A 30 -2.77 11.74 67.38
N SER A 31 -4.02 11.22 67.29
CA SER A 31 -5.14 11.72 66.43
C SER A 31 -4.89 11.72 64.90
N TYR A 32 -5.84 11.29 64.06
CA TYR A 32 -7.06 12.03 63.70
C TYR A 32 -8.23 11.13 63.25
N HIS A 33 -9.40 11.75 63.05
CA HIS A 33 -10.69 11.11 62.77
C HIS A 33 -10.79 10.35 61.43
N GLN A 34 -11.71 9.37 61.38
CA GLN A 34 -12.30 8.87 60.14
C GLN A 34 -13.18 9.93 59.46
N PRO A 35 -13.10 10.11 58.13
CA PRO A 35 -14.20 10.52 57.26
C PRO A 35 -14.89 9.30 56.61
N PRO A 36 -16.10 9.46 56.02
CA PRO A 36 -16.96 8.34 55.65
C PRO A 36 -16.71 7.74 54.26
N LEU A 37 -17.34 6.59 54.02
CA LEU A 37 -17.49 5.96 52.70
C LEU A 37 -18.19 6.91 51.72
N LEU A 38 -17.58 7.14 50.55
CA LEU A 38 -18.27 7.65 49.36
C LEU A 38 -17.98 6.73 48.18
N SER A 39 -19.02 6.38 47.42
CA SER A 39 -18.91 5.59 46.20
C SER A 39 -18.41 6.45 45.04
N THR A 40 -17.16 6.28 44.63
CA THR A 40 -16.65 6.88 43.38
C THR A 40 -17.10 6.07 42.17
N LEU A 41 -17.87 6.71 41.30
CA LEU A 41 -18.26 6.19 39.99
C LEU A 41 -17.02 6.03 39.11
N LEU A 42 -16.87 4.87 38.47
CA LEU A 42 -15.91 4.66 37.38
C LEU A 42 -16.38 5.41 36.13
N HIS A 43 -16.03 6.69 36.03
CA HIS A 43 -16.13 7.42 34.77
C HIS A 43 -15.04 6.94 33.80
N PRO A 44 -15.36 6.61 32.53
CA PRO A 44 -14.34 6.34 31.52
C PRO A 44 -13.55 7.64 31.23
N LEU A 45 -12.23 7.56 31.35
CA LEU A 45 -11.33 8.66 31.00
C LEU A 45 -11.25 8.78 29.46
N THR A 46 -12.08 9.66 28.90
CA THR A 46 -11.97 10.06 27.50
C THR A 46 -10.63 10.73 27.24
N LEU A 47 -9.93 10.29 26.21
CA LEU A 47 -8.68 10.89 25.74
C LEU A 47 -8.90 12.37 25.39
N ARG A 48 -8.41 13.27 26.25
CA ARG A 48 -8.40 14.70 25.99
C ARG A 48 -7.18 15.09 25.17
N PHE A 49 -7.25 14.84 23.86
CA PHE A 49 -6.34 15.43 22.90
C PHE A 49 -6.46 16.95 22.97
N THR A 50 -5.48 17.62 23.56
CA THR A 50 -5.44 19.09 23.66
C THR A 50 -4.96 19.67 22.34
N SER A 51 -5.89 19.91 21.41
CA SER A 51 -5.60 20.60 20.17
C SER A 51 -5.14 22.05 20.43
N PRO A 52 -4.03 22.50 19.81
CA PRO A 52 -3.62 23.90 19.88
C PRO A 52 -4.63 24.79 19.13
N PRO A 53 -4.82 26.05 19.55
CA PRO A 53 -5.71 26.97 18.84
C PRO A 53 -5.18 27.28 17.43
N PRO A 54 -6.05 27.44 16.43
CA PRO A 54 -5.62 27.72 15.06
C PRO A 54 -4.93 29.10 14.96
N PRO A 55 -3.81 29.21 14.22
CA PRO A 55 -3.12 30.48 14.03
C PRO A 55 -3.98 31.47 13.24
N GLN A 56 -4.01 32.73 13.68
CA GLN A 56 -4.72 33.79 12.95
C GLN A 56 -4.01 34.12 11.63
N ILE A 57 -4.73 34.05 10.51
CA ILE A 57 -4.18 34.27 9.17
C ILE A 57 -3.99 35.77 8.92
N SER A 58 -2.80 36.29 9.23
CA SER A 58 -2.42 37.69 8.96
C SER A 58 -1.87 37.88 7.54
N GLY A 59 -2.78 38.01 6.57
CA GLY A 59 -2.61 38.74 5.31
C GLY A 59 -1.39 38.46 4.42
N PHE A 60 -1.51 37.53 3.47
CA PHE A 60 -0.62 37.46 2.30
C PHE A 60 -1.19 38.27 1.13
N SER A 61 -0.58 39.42 0.81
CA SER A 61 -0.99 40.29 -0.30
C SER A 61 -0.29 39.92 -1.62
N SER A 62 -0.80 38.90 -2.31
CA SER A 62 -0.23 38.36 -3.54
C SER A 62 -0.51 39.21 -4.79
N ARG A 63 0.21 40.32 -4.97
CA ARG A 63 0.27 41.03 -6.27
C ARG A 63 1.12 40.29 -7.31
N VAL A 64 0.59 39.18 -7.83
CA VAL A 64 1.17 38.50 -9.01
C VAL A 64 0.95 39.38 -10.24
N ARG A 65 2.02 39.95 -10.79
CA ARG A 65 1.96 40.89 -11.92
C ARG A 65 2.22 40.16 -13.23
N ILE A 66 1.19 39.48 -13.75
CA ILE A 66 1.24 38.79 -15.04
C ILE A 66 1.60 39.81 -16.14
N LYS A 67 2.72 39.61 -16.83
CA LYS A 67 3.06 40.35 -18.05
C LYS A 67 2.30 39.75 -19.22
N MET A 68 1.22 40.42 -19.66
CA MET A 68 0.70 40.19 -21.02
C MET A 68 1.64 40.84 -22.03
N SER A 69 2.30 40.03 -22.85
CA SER A 69 2.97 40.47 -24.08
C SER A 69 1.92 40.66 -25.17
N GLN A 70 2.00 41.77 -25.93
CA GLN A 70 1.11 42.01 -27.06
C GLN A 70 1.40 41.03 -28.21
N ALA A 71 0.34 40.62 -28.92
CA ALA A 71 0.45 39.73 -30.07
C ALA A 71 0.98 40.48 -31.30
N GLY A 72 1.90 39.85 -32.03
CA GLY A 72 2.17 40.16 -33.44
C GLY A 72 1.48 39.11 -34.32
N GLU A 73 0.86 39.53 -35.42
CA GLU A 73 0.16 38.61 -36.31
C GLU A 73 1.13 37.73 -37.12
N GLY A 74 1.13 36.43 -36.83
CA GLY A 74 1.80 35.41 -37.62
C GLY A 74 0.94 34.15 -37.66
N LYS A 75 0.64 33.64 -38.85
CA LYS A 75 -0.04 32.35 -39.01
C LYS A 75 0.96 31.23 -38.81
N ASP A 76 0.88 30.56 -37.67
CA ASP A 76 1.53 29.27 -37.43
C ASP A 76 0.48 28.31 -36.85
N GLU A 77 0.63 27.00 -37.09
CA GLU A 77 -0.38 26.01 -36.70
C GLU A 77 -0.28 25.72 -35.20
N THR A 78 -1.05 26.47 -34.41
CA THR A 78 -1.04 26.37 -32.95
C THR A 78 -1.48 24.99 -32.48
N LYS A 79 -0.49 24.16 -32.10
CA LYS A 79 -0.71 23.03 -31.19
C LYS A 79 -1.53 23.51 -29.99
N PRO A 80 -2.45 22.69 -29.45
CA PRO A 80 -3.21 23.06 -28.26
C PRO A 80 -2.23 23.42 -27.14
N ALA A 81 -2.48 24.56 -26.48
CA ALA A 81 -1.64 25.02 -25.38
C ALA A 81 -1.69 24.00 -24.24
N MET A 82 -0.53 23.46 -23.88
CA MET A 82 -0.38 22.48 -22.81
C MET A 82 -0.84 23.08 -21.48
N SER A 83 -1.57 22.32 -20.66
CA SER A 83 -1.95 22.80 -19.33
C SER A 83 -0.73 22.90 -18.41
N PRO A 84 -0.74 23.79 -17.39
CA PRO A 84 0.35 23.88 -16.40
C PRO A 84 0.63 22.55 -15.68
N TYR A 85 -0.37 21.66 -15.59
CA TYR A 85 -0.22 20.32 -15.04
C TYR A 85 0.52 19.37 -15.98
N GLU A 86 0.16 19.37 -17.27
CA GLU A 86 0.88 18.58 -18.27
C GLU A 86 2.32 19.05 -18.45
N GLU A 87 2.60 20.37 -18.40
CA GLU A 87 3.95 20.92 -18.43
C GLU A 87 4.79 20.41 -17.25
N ALA A 88 4.22 20.42 -16.03
CA ALA A 88 4.86 19.84 -14.86
C ALA A 88 5.06 18.32 -14.98
N MET A 89 4.14 17.58 -15.63
CA MET A 89 4.30 16.15 -15.87
C MET A 89 5.37 15.84 -16.92
N GLU A 90 5.56 16.66 -17.95
CA GLU A 90 6.66 16.53 -18.92
C GLU A 90 8.01 16.85 -18.26
N ALA A 91 8.08 17.96 -17.52
CA ALA A 91 9.25 18.34 -16.72
C ALA A 91 9.65 17.23 -15.73
N LEU A 92 8.67 16.67 -15.00
CA LEU A 92 8.88 15.55 -14.08
C LEU A 92 9.30 14.25 -14.80
N SER A 93 8.73 13.99 -15.98
CA SER A 93 9.10 12.81 -16.79
C SER A 93 10.54 12.88 -17.29
N SER A 94 11.08 14.08 -17.54
CA SER A 94 12.49 14.27 -17.91
C SER A 94 13.48 13.77 -16.85
N LEU A 95 13.05 13.70 -15.58
CA LEU A 95 13.85 13.20 -14.45
C LEU A 95 13.89 11.66 -14.38
N ILE A 96 13.14 10.95 -15.24
CA ILE A 96 13.16 9.48 -15.30
C ILE A 96 14.36 9.04 -16.15
N THR A 97 15.47 8.72 -15.48
CA THR A 97 16.67 8.16 -16.11
C THR A 97 16.36 6.84 -16.82
N LYS A 98 16.64 6.75 -18.13
CA LYS A 98 16.49 5.53 -18.96
C LYS A 98 17.52 4.42 -18.64
N ARG A 99 17.91 4.24 -17.37
CA ARG A 99 18.73 3.09 -16.98
C ARG A 99 17.87 1.83 -16.98
N SER A 100 18.38 0.77 -17.60
CA SER A 100 17.86 -0.57 -17.38
C SER A 100 18.08 -0.96 -15.91
N ARG A 101 17.19 -1.76 -15.31
CA ARG A 101 17.44 -2.35 -13.99
C ARG A 101 18.67 -3.27 -13.96
N ALA A 102 19.16 -3.69 -15.13
CA ALA A 102 20.36 -4.49 -15.30
C ALA A 102 21.65 -3.65 -15.52
N ASP A 103 21.62 -2.33 -15.31
CA ASP A 103 22.79 -1.45 -15.42
C ASP A 103 23.76 -1.69 -14.25
N LYS A 104 24.65 -2.68 -14.41
CA LYS A 104 25.63 -3.14 -13.41
C LYS A 104 26.73 -2.12 -13.07
N SER A 105 26.64 -0.87 -13.54
CA SER A 105 27.55 0.19 -13.09
C SER A 105 27.26 0.52 -11.63
N ASN A 106 27.99 -0.12 -10.71
CA ASN A 106 27.65 -0.25 -9.29
C ASN A 106 27.86 1.05 -8.50
N LYS A 107 27.02 2.05 -8.80
CA LYS A 107 26.89 3.32 -8.09
C LYS A 107 25.55 3.34 -7.37
N GLY A 108 25.58 3.13 -6.04
CA GLY A 108 24.58 3.74 -5.15
C GLY A 108 24.74 5.25 -5.28
N ASP A 109 23.96 5.86 -6.18
CA ASP A 109 24.45 6.96 -7.03
C ASP A 109 24.58 8.29 -6.28
N LYS A 110 25.69 8.44 -5.53
CA LYS A 110 25.92 9.48 -4.50
C LYS A 110 24.68 9.68 -3.62
N PHE A 111 24.45 8.83 -2.61
CA PHE A 111 23.43 9.10 -1.58
C PHE A 111 23.64 10.49 -0.96
N GLU A 112 24.90 10.86 -0.72
CA GLU A 112 25.31 12.18 -0.21
C GLU A 112 24.75 13.38 -0.98
N LEU A 113 24.47 13.27 -2.30
CA LEU A 113 23.86 14.36 -3.06
C LEU A 113 22.49 14.77 -2.51
N LEU A 114 21.80 13.89 -1.78
CA LEU A 114 20.54 14.25 -1.12
C LEU A 114 20.75 15.35 -0.08
N PHE A 115 21.88 15.37 0.64
CA PHE A 115 22.19 16.48 1.55
C PHE A 115 22.50 17.77 0.80
N ASP A 116 23.13 17.69 -0.38
CA ASP A 116 23.33 18.86 -1.24
C ASP A 116 22.02 19.37 -1.85
N TYR A 117 21.11 18.48 -2.25
CA TYR A 117 19.76 18.85 -2.69
C TYR A 117 18.92 19.46 -1.57
N ILE A 118 19.06 19.00 -0.33
CA ILE A 118 18.41 19.60 0.84
C ILE A 118 18.91 21.03 1.07
N LYS A 119 20.23 21.27 1.02
CA LYS A 119 20.83 22.64 1.05
C LYS A 119 20.31 23.49 -0.10
N MET A 120 20.24 22.95 -1.32
CA MET A 120 19.70 23.64 -2.49
C MET A 120 18.21 24.02 -2.36
N LEU A 121 17.46 23.38 -1.45
CA LEU A 121 16.09 23.73 -1.11
C LEU A 121 15.94 24.40 0.26
N GLU A 122 17.03 24.69 0.98
CA GLU A 122 16.99 25.29 2.32
C GLU A 122 16.10 24.48 3.31
N LEU A 123 16.12 23.14 3.20
CA LEU A 123 15.23 22.21 3.91
C LEU A 123 15.85 21.52 5.14
N GLU A 124 17.12 21.78 5.49
CA GLU A 124 17.81 21.15 6.62
C GLU A 124 17.05 21.31 7.95
N GLU A 125 16.74 22.55 8.30
CA GLU A 125 16.04 22.89 9.54
C GLU A 125 14.55 22.50 9.54
N PRO A 126 13.79 22.64 8.42
CA PRO A 126 12.49 22.01 8.27
C PRO A 126 12.49 20.49 8.53
N ILE A 127 13.38 19.72 7.89
CA ILE A 127 13.41 18.25 8.02
C ILE A 127 13.73 17.82 9.45
N LYS A 128 14.72 18.46 10.11
CA LYS A 128 15.05 18.18 11.54
C LYS A 128 13.89 18.42 12.51
N LYS A 129 12.92 19.27 12.16
CA LYS A 129 11.79 19.63 13.03
C LYS A 129 10.59 18.70 12.85
N MET A 130 10.47 18.01 11.71
CA MET A 130 9.37 17.09 11.42
C MET A 130 9.32 15.91 12.41
N LYS A 131 8.10 15.50 12.80
CA LYS A 131 7.88 14.30 13.61
C LYS A 131 7.59 13.11 12.70
N VAL A 132 8.66 12.58 12.11
CA VAL A 132 8.59 11.54 11.07
C VAL A 132 8.24 10.16 11.64
N ILE A 133 7.37 9.42 10.96
CA ILE A 133 7.24 7.96 11.05
C ILE A 133 7.77 7.38 9.73
N HIS A 134 8.74 6.47 9.78
CA HIS A 134 9.45 5.99 8.58
C HIS A 134 9.23 4.49 8.39
N VAL A 135 8.74 4.05 7.22
CA VAL A 135 8.28 2.68 7.00
C VAL A 135 8.96 2.02 5.79
N ALA A 136 9.73 0.96 6.08
CA ALA A 136 10.33 0.05 5.12
C ALA A 136 9.59 -1.30 5.07
N GLY A 137 10.02 -2.20 4.18
CA GLY A 137 9.40 -3.52 3.98
C GLY A 137 9.36 -3.96 2.51
N THR A 138 8.93 -5.19 2.24
CA THR A 138 8.65 -5.66 0.87
C THR A 138 7.18 -5.40 0.54
N LYS A 139 6.26 -6.12 1.18
CA LYS A 139 4.80 -5.92 1.05
C LYS A 139 4.25 -5.27 2.34
N GLY A 140 3.07 -4.66 2.29
CA GLY A 140 2.41 -4.05 3.46
C GLY A 140 2.67 -2.56 3.69
N LYS A 141 3.88 -2.04 3.37
CA LYS A 141 4.31 -0.63 3.57
C LYS A 141 3.18 0.41 3.42
N GLY A 142 2.71 0.68 2.20
CA GLY A 142 1.64 1.64 1.94
C GLY A 142 0.35 1.40 2.73
N SER A 143 -0.05 0.15 3.00
CA SER A 143 -1.18 -0.15 3.90
C SER A 143 -0.88 0.29 5.33
N THR A 144 0.29 -0.06 5.87
CA THR A 144 0.74 0.39 7.20
C THR A 144 0.77 1.92 7.28
N CYS A 145 1.30 2.60 6.26
CA CYS A 145 1.35 4.06 6.22
C CYS A 145 -0.04 4.70 6.16
N VAL A 146 -0.98 4.15 5.39
CA VAL A 146 -2.37 4.65 5.31
C VAL A 146 -3.16 4.36 6.59
N PHE A 147 -2.97 3.21 7.25
CA PHE A 147 -3.51 2.99 8.59
C PHE A 147 -2.92 3.99 9.61
N THR A 148 -1.60 4.21 9.58
CA THR A 148 -0.90 5.13 10.49
C THR A 148 -1.39 6.57 10.33
N GLU A 149 -1.53 7.03 9.08
CA GLU A 149 -2.12 8.32 8.72
C GLU A 149 -3.55 8.43 9.26
N SER A 150 -4.41 7.46 8.94
CA SER A 150 -5.83 7.52 9.28
C SER A 150 -6.10 7.47 10.78
N ILE A 151 -5.28 6.72 11.54
CA ILE A 151 -5.32 6.72 13.01
C ILE A 151 -4.94 8.10 13.55
N LEU A 152 -3.79 8.67 13.17
CA LEU A 152 -3.33 9.93 13.74
C LEU A 152 -4.21 11.12 13.35
N ARG A 153 -4.76 11.13 12.12
CA ARG A 153 -5.79 12.09 11.71
C ARG A 153 -7.08 11.96 12.53
N ASN A 154 -7.53 10.75 12.84
CA ASN A 154 -8.68 10.55 13.74
C ASN A 154 -8.36 10.88 15.22
N CYS A 155 -7.09 10.91 15.61
CA CYS A 155 -6.63 11.51 16.88
C CYS A 155 -6.52 13.05 16.84
N GLY A 156 -6.80 13.69 15.69
CA GLY A 156 -6.84 15.15 15.55
C GLY A 156 -5.54 15.81 15.08
N PHE A 157 -4.52 15.04 14.67
CA PHE A 157 -3.26 15.56 14.14
C PHE A 157 -3.34 15.87 12.66
N ARG A 158 -2.62 16.91 12.22
CA ARG A 158 -2.45 17.23 10.80
C ARG A 158 -1.42 16.30 10.17
N THR A 159 -1.80 15.59 9.12
CA THR A 159 -1.02 14.49 8.55
C THR A 159 -0.42 14.86 7.20
N GLY A 160 0.87 14.55 7.02
CA GLY A 160 1.51 14.44 5.72
C GLY A 160 1.86 12.98 5.46
N LEU A 161 1.43 12.42 4.33
CA LEU A 161 1.70 11.02 3.95
C LEU A 161 2.36 10.96 2.57
N PHE A 162 3.55 10.36 2.50
CA PHE A 162 4.28 10.09 1.26
C PHE A 162 4.30 8.59 0.92
N THR A 163 3.87 8.23 -0.30
CA THR A 163 3.65 6.84 -0.74
C THR A 163 4.19 6.54 -2.14
N SER A 164 4.38 5.25 -2.45
CA SER A 164 4.86 4.83 -3.77
C SER A 164 4.49 3.39 -4.21
N PRO A 165 4.27 3.17 -5.52
CA PRO A 165 3.99 4.14 -6.57
C PRO A 165 2.53 4.66 -6.48
N HIS A 166 2.18 5.62 -7.34
CA HIS A 166 0.78 5.95 -7.63
C HIS A 166 0.16 4.96 -8.64
N LEU A 167 -1.16 5.02 -8.79
CA LEU A 167 -1.95 4.24 -9.76
C LEU A 167 -2.42 5.09 -10.96
N ILE A 168 -3.02 6.24 -10.68
CA ILE A 168 -3.71 7.09 -11.65
C ILE A 168 -2.92 8.38 -11.87
N ASP A 169 -2.60 9.08 -10.78
CA ASP A 169 -2.10 10.46 -10.74
C ASP A 169 -0.93 10.61 -9.74
N VAL A 170 0.08 11.41 -10.07
CA VAL A 170 1.26 11.57 -9.20
C VAL A 170 0.96 12.25 -7.86
N ARG A 171 -0.15 12.99 -7.75
CA ARG A 171 -0.63 13.62 -6.51
C ARG A 171 -1.02 12.61 -5.43
N GLU A 172 -1.39 11.37 -5.79
CA GLU A 172 -1.62 10.28 -4.83
C GLU A 172 -0.42 10.02 -3.90
N ARG A 173 0.80 10.33 -4.37
CA ARG A 173 2.04 10.19 -3.60
C ARG A 173 2.13 11.18 -2.43
N PHE A 174 1.31 12.21 -2.40
CA PHE A 174 1.39 13.32 -1.45
C PHE A 174 0.01 13.59 -0.87
N ARG A 175 -0.30 13.00 0.28
CA ARG A 175 -1.59 13.20 0.94
C ARG A 175 -1.44 14.16 2.12
N LEU A 176 -2.38 15.06 2.26
CA LEU A 176 -2.52 16.04 3.34
C LEU A 176 -3.87 15.79 4.00
N ASP A 177 -3.89 15.54 5.32
CA ASP A 177 -5.12 15.31 6.09
C ASP A 177 -6.03 14.23 5.45
N GLY A 178 -5.41 13.15 4.95
CA GLY A 178 -6.05 12.01 4.28
C GLY A 178 -6.41 12.19 2.81
N MET A 179 -6.31 13.41 2.28
CA MET A 179 -6.68 13.77 0.91
C MET A 179 -5.46 13.98 0.01
N ASP A 180 -5.54 13.59 -1.25
CA ASP A 180 -4.47 13.81 -2.24
C ASP A 180 -4.28 15.33 -2.44
N ILE A 181 -3.03 15.79 -2.58
CA ILE A 181 -2.72 17.23 -2.72
C ILE A 181 -3.44 17.85 -3.94
N CYS A 182 -4.06 19.02 -3.77
CA CYS A 182 -4.73 19.71 -4.87
C CYS A 182 -3.73 20.25 -5.91
N GLU A 183 -4.22 20.50 -7.13
CA GLU A 183 -3.36 20.84 -8.28
C GLU A 183 -2.55 22.12 -8.07
N GLU A 184 -3.19 23.13 -7.50
CA GLU A 184 -2.64 24.47 -7.29
C GLU A 184 -1.48 24.42 -6.28
N LYS A 185 -1.65 23.67 -5.19
CA LYS A 185 -0.60 23.41 -4.20
C LYS A 185 0.52 22.55 -4.80
N PHE A 186 0.17 21.47 -5.51
CA PHE A 186 1.16 20.61 -6.15
C PHE A 186 2.06 21.42 -7.11
N LEU A 187 1.46 22.22 -7.99
CA LEU A 187 2.20 23.04 -8.96
C LEU A 187 3.04 24.12 -8.28
N ALA A 188 2.50 24.80 -7.27
CA ALA A 188 3.24 25.82 -6.52
C ALA A 188 4.51 25.25 -5.85
N TYR A 189 4.43 24.05 -5.25
CA TYR A 189 5.58 23.41 -4.64
C TYR A 189 6.50 22.72 -5.66
N PHE A 190 5.95 22.13 -6.72
CA PHE A 190 6.69 21.50 -7.81
C PHE A 190 7.65 22.49 -8.46
N TRP A 191 7.16 23.62 -8.98
CA TRP A 191 7.99 24.61 -9.65
C TRP A 191 8.97 25.29 -8.70
N TRP A 192 8.55 25.58 -7.45
CA TRP A 192 9.45 26.12 -6.42
C TRP A 192 10.68 25.24 -6.17
N CYS A 193 10.52 23.90 -6.23
CA CYS A 193 11.63 22.94 -6.17
C CYS A 193 12.38 22.82 -7.51
N PHE A 194 11.66 22.65 -8.62
CA PHE A 194 12.23 22.36 -9.93
C PHE A 194 13.13 23.51 -10.43
N ASP A 195 12.66 24.76 -10.30
CA ASP A 195 13.43 25.94 -10.70
C ASP A 195 14.67 26.12 -9.81
N ARG A 196 14.56 25.88 -8.50
CA ARG A 196 15.72 25.91 -7.57
C ARG A 196 16.80 24.90 -7.93
N PHE A 197 16.42 23.69 -8.35
CA PHE A 197 17.41 22.74 -8.86
C PHE A 197 17.99 23.24 -10.19
N LYS A 198 17.15 23.61 -11.15
CA LYS A 198 17.57 24.12 -12.47
C LYS A 198 18.51 25.34 -12.40
N GLU A 199 18.38 26.19 -11.39
CA GLU A 199 19.27 27.32 -11.10
C GLU A 199 20.58 26.92 -10.39
N ARG A 200 20.60 25.83 -9.62
CA ARG A 200 21.70 25.48 -8.70
C ARG A 200 22.49 24.21 -9.09
N THR A 201 21.98 23.40 -10.02
CA THR A 201 22.63 22.17 -10.48
C THR A 201 23.83 22.41 -11.40
N SER A 202 24.78 21.46 -11.38
CA SER A 202 26.01 21.46 -12.18
C SER A 202 26.35 20.03 -12.66
N ASP A 203 27.46 19.86 -13.39
CA ASP A 203 27.96 18.53 -13.75
C ASP A 203 28.35 17.68 -12.51
N GLU A 204 28.67 18.32 -11.38
CA GLU A 204 28.99 17.64 -10.12
C GLU A 204 27.74 17.26 -9.32
N VAL A 205 26.74 18.15 -9.34
CA VAL A 205 25.44 18.01 -8.66
C VAL A 205 24.32 18.16 -9.71
N PRO A 206 24.02 17.10 -10.49
CA PRO A 206 23.03 17.14 -11.56
C PRO A 206 21.59 17.23 -11.02
N MET A 207 20.59 17.40 -11.89
CA MET A 207 19.18 17.34 -11.48
C MET A 207 18.86 16.04 -10.70
N PRO A 208 18.10 16.11 -9.59
CA PRO A 208 17.70 14.93 -8.83
C PRO A 208 16.84 14.00 -9.69
N THR A 209 17.15 12.71 -9.67
CA THR A 209 16.37 11.68 -10.38
C THR A 209 14.94 11.61 -9.85
N TYR A 210 14.00 11.17 -10.70
CA TYR A 210 12.54 11.17 -10.46
C TYR A 210 12.11 10.89 -9.01
N PHE A 211 12.54 9.78 -8.40
CA PHE A 211 12.13 9.45 -7.04
C PHE A 211 12.78 10.37 -5.97
N ARG A 212 14.04 10.79 -6.17
CA ARG A 212 14.70 11.75 -5.27
C ARG A 212 13.98 13.10 -5.29
N PHE A 213 13.68 13.60 -6.48
CA PHE A 213 12.91 14.84 -6.64
C PHE A 213 11.56 14.77 -5.92
N LEU A 214 10.84 13.65 -6.05
CA LEU A 214 9.56 13.45 -5.37
C LEU A 214 9.68 13.40 -3.84
N ALA A 215 10.70 12.74 -3.29
CA ALA A 215 10.93 12.74 -1.83
C ALA A 215 11.30 14.15 -1.32
N LEU A 216 12.12 14.89 -2.06
CA LEU A 216 12.48 16.28 -1.76
C LEU A 216 11.26 17.22 -1.83
N LEU A 217 10.36 17.00 -2.80
CA LEU A 217 9.07 17.66 -2.90
C LEU A 217 8.14 17.31 -1.73
N ALA A 218 8.16 16.07 -1.22
CA ALA A 218 7.38 15.67 -0.04
C ALA A 218 7.83 16.47 1.20
N PHE A 219 9.13 16.55 1.45
CA PHE A 219 9.68 17.38 2.52
C PHE A 219 9.31 18.87 2.34
N LYS A 220 9.31 19.38 1.11
CA LYS A 220 8.85 20.76 0.83
C LYS A 220 7.37 20.96 1.18
N ILE A 221 6.50 20.06 0.72
CA ILE A 221 5.05 20.10 0.96
C ILE A 221 4.78 20.06 2.47
N PHE A 222 5.27 19.04 3.18
CA PHE A 222 4.99 18.85 4.61
C PHE A 222 5.55 19.97 5.49
N ALA A 223 6.68 20.57 5.11
CA ALA A 223 7.23 21.74 5.78
C ALA A 223 6.39 23.00 5.57
N ALA A 224 5.96 23.27 4.33
CA ALA A 224 5.18 24.46 4.00
C ALA A 224 3.74 24.39 4.55
N GLU A 225 3.15 23.19 4.54
CA GLU A 225 1.82 22.91 5.06
C GLU A 225 1.77 22.79 6.59
N GLN A 226 2.93 22.69 7.27
CA GLN A 226 3.06 22.57 8.73
C GLN A 226 2.28 21.38 9.30
N VAL A 227 2.56 20.18 8.80
CA VAL A 227 1.96 18.93 9.33
C VAL A 227 2.55 18.59 10.70
N ASP A 228 1.73 18.05 11.61
CA ASP A 228 2.18 17.61 12.93
C ASP A 228 3.00 16.30 12.81
N VAL A 229 2.59 15.41 11.90
CA VAL A 229 3.25 14.13 11.61
C VAL A 229 3.50 13.96 10.12
N ALA A 230 4.68 13.44 9.77
CA ALA A 230 5.05 13.06 8.40
C ALA A 230 5.28 11.54 8.32
N ILE A 231 4.38 10.82 7.67
CA ILE A 231 4.46 9.37 7.44
C ILE A 231 5.13 9.14 6.08
N LEU A 232 6.29 8.48 6.08
CA LEU A 232 7.12 8.27 4.87
C LEU A 232 7.24 6.79 4.54
N GLU A 233 6.69 6.37 3.39
CA GLU A 233 7.01 5.08 2.77
C GLU A 233 8.36 5.14 2.04
N VAL A 234 9.24 4.18 2.35
CA VAL A 234 10.46 3.90 1.57
C VAL A 234 10.09 3.41 0.17
N GLY A 235 10.67 4.00 -0.87
CA GLY A 235 10.47 3.58 -2.25
C GLY A 235 11.16 2.26 -2.58
N LEU A 236 12.47 2.16 -2.31
CA LEU A 236 13.25 0.96 -2.60
C LEU A 236 14.39 0.74 -1.59
N GLY A 237 14.59 -0.52 -1.18
CA GLY A 237 15.58 -0.87 -0.16
C GLY A 237 15.21 -0.26 1.18
N GLY A 238 16.00 0.72 1.61
CA GLY A 238 15.80 1.56 2.80
C GLY A 238 17.04 2.40 3.07
N LYS A 239 18.20 1.74 3.20
CA LYS A 239 19.51 2.31 3.51
C LYS A 239 19.90 3.50 2.63
N TYR A 240 19.72 3.38 1.32
CA TYR A 240 20.05 4.43 0.33
C TYR A 240 18.81 5.08 -0.30
N ASP A 241 17.63 4.92 0.30
CA ASP A 241 16.38 5.52 -0.18
C ASP A 241 16.35 7.04 0.07
N ALA A 242 15.71 7.80 -0.82
CA ALA A 242 15.64 9.26 -0.71
C ALA A 242 14.93 9.76 0.56
N THR A 243 14.09 8.95 1.19
CA THR A 243 13.45 9.24 2.47
C THR A 243 14.39 9.06 3.68
N ASN A 244 15.50 8.33 3.53
CA ASN A 244 16.40 7.98 4.65
C ASN A 244 17.35 9.12 5.10
N VAL A 245 17.24 10.29 4.47
CA VAL A 245 17.86 11.55 4.91
C VAL A 245 17.38 12.01 6.29
N VAL A 246 16.26 11.49 6.78
CA VAL A 246 15.76 11.77 8.12
C VAL A 246 16.68 11.09 9.14
N GLU A 247 17.50 11.87 9.82
CA GLU A 247 18.43 11.39 10.84
C GLU A 247 17.71 10.90 12.11
N ASN A 248 16.66 11.62 12.51
CA ASN A 248 15.98 11.45 13.80
C ASN A 248 14.45 11.27 13.63
N PRO A 249 13.97 10.19 12.99
CA PRO A 249 12.55 9.84 13.00
C PRO A 249 12.08 9.52 14.42
N VAL A 250 10.77 9.67 14.68
CA VAL A 250 10.19 9.40 16.00
C VAL A 250 10.14 7.90 16.29
N VAL A 251 9.82 7.11 15.27
CA VAL A 251 9.74 5.64 15.29
C VAL A 251 9.87 5.10 13.85
N CYS A 252 10.50 3.93 13.69
CA CYS A 252 10.65 3.24 12.41
C CYS A 252 9.81 1.96 12.34
N GLY A 253 9.36 1.57 11.15
CA GLY A 253 8.57 0.36 10.91
C GLY A 253 9.10 -0.49 9.75
N VAL A 254 9.06 -1.81 9.90
CA VAL A 254 9.42 -2.78 8.84
C VAL A 254 8.24 -3.74 8.64
N SER A 255 7.48 -3.53 7.56
CA SER A 255 6.41 -4.43 7.14
C SER A 255 6.97 -5.70 6.49
N SER A 256 6.11 -6.67 6.14
CA SER A 256 6.51 -8.02 5.74
C SER A 256 7.59 -8.06 4.65
N LEU A 257 8.61 -8.87 4.92
CA LEU A 257 9.76 -9.12 4.06
C LEU A 257 9.54 -10.36 3.19
N GLY A 258 10.24 -10.38 2.06
CA GLY A 258 10.07 -11.38 1.01
C GLY A 258 10.84 -10.98 -0.25
N TYR A 259 10.99 -11.93 -1.17
CA TYR A 259 11.76 -11.76 -2.40
C TYR A 259 11.09 -10.75 -3.35
N ASP A 260 11.70 -9.57 -3.48
CA ASP A 260 11.35 -8.59 -4.49
C ASP A 260 12.55 -7.68 -4.76
N HIS A 261 12.65 -7.16 -5.99
CA HIS A 261 13.76 -6.33 -6.46
C HIS A 261 15.15 -6.95 -6.21
N MET A 262 15.28 -8.27 -6.34
CA MET A 262 16.53 -9.01 -6.11
C MET A 262 17.68 -8.51 -7.00
N GLU A 263 17.35 -7.98 -8.18
CA GLU A 263 18.29 -7.36 -9.11
C GLU A 263 18.95 -6.07 -8.58
N ILE A 264 18.46 -5.53 -7.45
CA ILE A 264 18.98 -4.32 -6.79
C ILE A 264 19.29 -4.58 -5.30
N LEU A 265 18.46 -5.35 -4.60
CA LEU A 265 18.52 -5.55 -3.15
C LEU A 265 19.28 -6.82 -2.71
N GLY A 266 19.73 -7.65 -3.65
CA GLY A 266 20.40 -8.91 -3.37
C GLY A 266 19.47 -10.13 -3.48
N ASN A 267 20.09 -11.32 -3.47
CA ASN A 267 19.44 -12.58 -3.85
C ASN A 267 18.97 -13.43 -2.66
N THR A 268 19.09 -12.93 -1.42
CA THR A 268 18.68 -13.63 -0.18
C THR A 268 17.79 -12.73 0.68
N LEU A 269 16.99 -13.29 1.59
CA LEU A 269 16.10 -12.46 2.43
C LEU A 269 16.90 -11.62 3.43
N GLY A 270 18.05 -12.10 3.90
CA GLY A 270 18.96 -11.36 4.77
C GLY A 270 19.58 -10.15 4.06
N GLN A 271 19.92 -10.24 2.77
CA GLN A 271 20.36 -9.07 1.98
C GLN A 271 19.23 -8.03 1.83
N ILE A 272 18.03 -8.50 1.49
CA ILE A 272 16.82 -7.68 1.37
C ILE A 272 16.42 -7.04 2.72
N ALA A 273 16.62 -7.74 3.83
CA ALA A 273 16.40 -7.28 5.19
C ALA A 273 17.44 -6.24 5.62
N GLY A 274 18.73 -6.47 5.34
CA GLY A 274 19.81 -5.54 5.67
C GLY A 274 19.66 -4.17 4.98
N GLU A 275 19.24 -4.15 3.71
CA GLU A 275 18.89 -2.90 3.04
C GLU A 275 17.69 -2.18 3.67
N LYS A 276 16.72 -2.91 4.25
CA LYS A 276 15.53 -2.33 4.90
C LYS A 276 15.80 -1.87 6.33
N ALA A 277 16.59 -2.63 7.08
CA ALA A 277 17.12 -2.25 8.39
C ALA A 277 17.97 -0.96 8.33
N GLY A 278 18.44 -0.56 7.16
CA GLY A 278 19.12 0.73 6.95
C GLY A 278 18.30 1.98 7.27
N ILE A 279 17.00 1.87 7.59
CA ILE A 279 16.21 2.97 8.17
C ILE A 279 16.27 3.06 9.71
N PHE A 280 16.87 2.08 10.39
CA PHE A 280 17.05 2.12 11.84
C PHE A 280 18.07 3.22 12.21
N LYS A 281 17.80 3.93 13.31
CA LYS A 281 18.61 5.06 13.79
C LYS A 281 18.79 4.90 15.31
N ARG A 282 20.02 5.09 15.81
CA ARG A 282 20.37 4.91 17.23
C ARG A 282 19.44 5.72 18.15
N GLY A 283 18.87 5.08 19.18
CA GLY A 283 17.91 5.73 20.10
C GLY A 283 16.50 5.98 19.54
N VAL A 284 16.20 5.52 18.32
CA VAL A 284 14.85 5.48 17.76
C VAL A 284 14.31 4.06 17.86
N PRO A 285 13.12 3.82 18.46
CA PRO A 285 12.51 2.50 18.50
C PRO A 285 12.07 2.06 17.10
N ALA A 286 12.12 0.75 16.87
CA ALA A 286 11.71 0.13 15.63
C ALA A 286 10.67 -0.96 15.89
N PHE A 287 9.71 -1.10 14.98
CA PHE A 287 8.76 -2.21 14.99
C PHE A 287 8.86 -3.02 13.70
N THR A 288 8.83 -4.33 13.82
CA THR A 288 8.66 -5.26 12.70
C THR A 288 7.36 -6.03 12.86
N VAL A 289 6.91 -6.69 11.80
CA VAL A 289 5.92 -7.77 11.86
C VAL A 289 6.65 -9.13 11.94
N PRO A 290 5.96 -10.27 12.15
CA PRO A 290 6.58 -11.58 11.99
C PRO A 290 7.24 -11.74 10.61
N GLN A 291 8.51 -12.13 10.59
CA GLN A 291 9.32 -12.33 9.38
C GLN A 291 9.80 -13.78 9.28
N PRO A 292 10.26 -14.25 8.10
CA PRO A 292 11.07 -15.46 7.99
C PRO A 292 12.40 -15.32 8.76
N ASP A 293 12.88 -16.41 9.35
CA ASP A 293 14.06 -16.43 10.24
C ASP A 293 15.30 -15.73 9.65
N GLU A 294 15.64 -16.00 8.38
CA GLU A 294 16.77 -15.38 7.66
C GLU A 294 16.68 -13.84 7.65
N ALA A 295 15.46 -13.31 7.58
CA ALA A 295 15.22 -11.88 7.59
C ALA A 295 15.17 -11.32 9.03
N MET A 296 14.54 -12.03 9.96
CA MET A 296 14.42 -11.60 11.36
C MET A 296 15.79 -11.45 12.02
N LEU A 297 16.68 -12.43 11.84
CA LEU A 297 18.05 -12.41 12.40
C LEU A 297 18.84 -11.17 11.97
N VAL A 298 18.68 -10.71 10.73
CA VAL A 298 19.36 -9.50 10.22
C VAL A 298 18.71 -8.21 10.75
N LEU A 299 17.40 -8.20 11.00
CA LEU A 299 16.76 -7.07 11.70
C LEU A 299 17.25 -6.98 13.16
N GLU A 300 17.36 -8.11 13.86
CA GLU A 300 17.86 -8.19 15.24
C GLU A 300 19.34 -7.80 15.35
N GLU A 301 20.19 -8.29 14.44
CA GLU A 301 21.61 -7.91 14.36
C GLU A 301 21.77 -6.40 14.17
N LYS A 302 21.05 -5.79 13.23
CA LYS A 302 21.12 -4.33 13.00
C LYS A 302 20.46 -3.50 14.09
N ALA A 303 19.44 -4.03 14.78
CA ALA A 303 18.91 -3.39 15.98
C ALA A 303 19.95 -3.37 17.10
N SER A 304 20.67 -4.48 17.31
CA SER A 304 21.73 -4.62 18.32
C SER A 304 22.95 -3.75 18.02
N GLU A 305 23.45 -3.71 16.78
CA GLU A 305 24.55 -2.82 16.37
C GLU A 305 24.25 -1.33 16.62
N LEU A 306 23.01 -0.91 16.33
CA LEU A 306 22.60 0.48 16.37
C LEU A 306 22.09 0.93 17.74
N ASP A 307 21.95 0.02 18.72
CA ASP A 307 21.32 0.30 20.02
C ASP A 307 19.88 0.84 19.82
N VAL A 308 19.11 -0.01 19.15
CA VAL A 308 17.72 0.21 18.75
C VAL A 308 16.85 -0.85 19.41
N HIS A 309 15.82 -0.41 20.12
CA HIS A 309 14.79 -1.32 20.62
C HIS A 309 13.89 -1.75 19.46
N LEU A 310 14.05 -2.99 19.01
CA LEU A 310 13.20 -3.63 18.00
C LEU A 310 12.16 -4.51 18.69
N GLU A 311 10.88 -4.33 18.35
CA GLU A 311 9.76 -5.15 18.83
C GLU A 311 8.98 -5.75 17.65
N VAL A 312 8.45 -6.98 17.83
CA VAL A 312 7.54 -7.61 16.85
C VAL A 312 6.11 -7.21 17.19
N ALA A 313 5.52 -6.31 16.40
CA ALA A 313 4.13 -5.92 16.53
C ALA A 313 3.20 -7.11 16.28
N ALA A 314 2.34 -7.41 17.24
CA ALA A 314 1.32 -8.45 17.11
C ALA A 314 0.31 -8.10 16.00
N PRO A 315 -0.19 -9.07 15.23
CA PRO A 315 -1.34 -8.86 14.35
C PRO A 315 -2.56 -8.40 15.15
N LEU A 316 -3.34 -7.48 14.59
CA LEU A 316 -4.59 -7.02 15.20
C LEU A 316 -5.60 -8.17 15.32
N ASP A 317 -6.14 -8.39 16.53
CA ASP A 317 -7.36 -9.18 16.70
C ASP A 317 -8.58 -8.38 16.20
N ALA A 318 -9.34 -8.95 15.27
CA ALA A 318 -10.57 -8.38 14.73
C ALA A 318 -11.61 -8.08 15.81
N ASN A 319 -11.62 -8.78 16.95
CA ASN A 319 -12.52 -8.50 18.06
C ASN A 319 -12.34 -7.08 18.63
N MET A 320 -11.12 -6.50 18.54
CA MET A 320 -10.81 -5.16 19.03
C MET A 320 -11.41 -4.03 18.18
N LEU A 321 -11.99 -4.34 17.01
CA LEU A 321 -12.65 -3.36 16.13
C LEU A 321 -14.09 -3.03 16.54
N SER A 322 -14.58 -3.53 17.68
CA SER A 322 -15.91 -3.23 18.23
C SER A 322 -17.07 -3.50 17.26
N GLY A 323 -16.93 -4.55 16.44
CA GLY A 323 -17.92 -4.94 15.41
C GLY A 323 -17.76 -4.24 14.06
N LEU A 324 -16.77 -3.37 13.89
CA LEU A 324 -16.37 -2.84 12.58
C LEU A 324 -15.36 -3.75 11.86
N HIS A 325 -15.09 -3.45 10.60
CA HIS A 325 -14.03 -4.08 9.80
C HIS A 325 -12.94 -3.07 9.46
N LEU A 326 -11.79 -3.54 8.99
CA LEU A 326 -10.74 -2.68 8.44
C LEU A 326 -11.21 -2.02 7.13
N GLY A 327 -10.83 -0.77 6.89
CA GLY A 327 -11.11 -0.07 5.63
C GLY A 327 -10.30 -0.59 4.43
N LEU A 328 -9.29 -1.43 4.69
CA LEU A 328 -8.52 -2.17 3.68
C LEU A 328 -8.82 -3.66 3.83
N GLU A 329 -9.12 -4.32 2.71
CA GLU A 329 -9.57 -5.72 2.67
C GLU A 329 -8.43 -6.75 2.66
N GLY A 330 -8.75 -7.95 3.18
CA GLY A 330 -7.88 -9.13 3.21
C GLY A 330 -7.12 -9.37 4.52
N GLU A 331 -6.91 -10.65 4.88
CA GLU A 331 -6.31 -11.09 6.16
C GLU A 331 -4.94 -10.46 6.47
N HIS A 332 -4.11 -10.25 5.44
CA HIS A 332 -2.79 -9.65 5.58
C HIS A 332 -2.82 -8.21 6.10
N GLN A 333 -3.97 -7.51 6.03
CA GLN A 333 -4.12 -6.15 6.55
C GLN A 333 -4.14 -6.11 8.07
N TYR A 334 -4.52 -7.18 8.78
CA TYR A 334 -4.47 -7.24 10.25
C TYR A 334 -3.03 -7.19 10.77
N ILE A 335 -2.07 -7.71 9.99
CA ILE A 335 -0.63 -7.59 10.26
C ILE A 335 -0.17 -6.14 10.02
N ASN A 336 -0.59 -5.53 8.91
CA ASN A 336 -0.26 -4.13 8.60
C ASN A 336 -0.87 -3.14 9.61
N ALA A 337 -2.07 -3.43 10.10
CA ALA A 337 -2.79 -2.69 11.13
C ALA A 337 -2.11 -2.82 12.50
N GLY A 338 -1.70 -4.02 12.89
CA GLY A 338 -0.91 -4.26 14.12
C GLY A 338 0.37 -3.41 14.16
N LEU A 339 1.12 -3.40 13.06
CA LEU A 339 2.30 -2.52 12.92
C LEU A 339 1.91 -1.04 13.00
N ALA A 340 0.85 -0.61 12.32
CA ALA A 340 0.39 0.79 12.37
C ALA A 340 -0.02 1.23 13.78
N ILE A 341 -0.72 0.38 14.54
CA ILE A 341 -1.09 0.63 15.94
C ILE A 341 0.17 0.86 16.79
N ALA A 342 1.20 0.03 16.64
CA ALA A 342 2.45 0.18 17.39
C ALA A 342 3.21 1.46 17.03
N LEU A 343 3.25 1.82 15.73
CA LEU A 343 3.84 3.07 15.25
C LEU A 343 3.09 4.31 15.79
N CYS A 344 1.76 4.34 15.70
CA CYS A 344 0.94 5.43 16.22
C CYS A 344 1.09 5.59 17.73
N SER A 345 1.02 4.48 18.47
CA SER A 345 1.15 4.46 19.93
C SER A 345 2.51 5.02 20.38
N THR A 346 3.59 4.56 19.75
CA THR A 346 4.95 5.01 20.05
C THR A 346 5.20 6.46 19.63
N TRP A 347 4.61 6.90 18.52
CA TRP A 347 4.66 8.30 18.10
C TRP A 347 3.99 9.20 19.14
N LEU A 348 2.74 8.92 19.52
CA LEU A 348 1.96 9.68 20.51
C LEU A 348 2.66 9.76 21.87
N GLN A 349 3.32 8.68 22.29
CA GLN A 349 4.11 8.64 23.52
C GLN A 349 5.36 9.54 23.41
N ARG A 350 6.14 9.42 22.33
CA ARG A 350 7.39 10.18 22.13
C ARG A 350 7.19 11.64 21.75
N THR A 351 6.00 12.04 21.31
CA THR A 351 5.60 13.46 21.14
C THR A 351 4.89 14.05 22.35
N GLY A 352 4.62 13.25 23.40
CA GLY A 352 4.08 13.72 24.67
C GLY A 352 2.56 13.89 24.72
N HIS A 353 1.82 13.20 23.84
CA HIS A 353 0.35 13.24 23.77
C HIS A 353 -0.33 12.10 24.54
N VAL A 354 0.39 11.05 24.93
CA VAL A 354 -0.11 9.90 25.70
C VAL A 354 0.91 9.48 26.75
N GLU A 355 0.47 9.22 27.98
CA GLU A 355 1.34 8.76 29.07
C GLU A 355 1.78 7.30 28.89
N ILE A 356 2.98 6.97 29.40
CA ILE A 356 3.67 5.69 29.17
C ILE A 356 2.84 4.47 29.59
N ASN A 357 2.04 4.58 30.66
CA ASN A 357 1.26 3.46 31.20
C ASN A 357 -0.03 3.19 30.41
N TYR A 358 -0.64 4.24 29.83
CA TYR A 358 -1.95 4.14 29.15
C TYR A 358 -1.95 3.10 28.02
N LEU A 359 -0.84 2.98 27.30
CA LEU A 359 -0.67 2.03 26.19
C LEU A 359 -0.47 0.58 26.64
N LYS A 360 0.00 0.34 27.87
CA LYS A 360 0.30 -1.00 28.40
C LYS A 360 -0.88 -1.64 29.12
N GLU A 361 -1.87 -0.85 29.52
CA GLU A 361 -3.04 -1.29 30.30
C GLU A 361 -4.31 -1.40 29.44
N MET A 362 -4.26 -1.04 28.16
CA MET A 362 -5.41 -1.08 27.26
C MET A 362 -5.77 -2.51 26.81
N THR A 363 -6.87 -3.03 27.37
CA THR A 363 -7.53 -4.25 26.90
C THR A 363 -8.33 -4.06 25.61
N ASN A 364 -8.60 -2.82 25.21
CA ASN A 364 -9.35 -2.43 24.01
C ASN A 364 -8.65 -1.26 23.31
N LEU A 365 -8.81 -1.13 21.99
CA LEU A 365 -8.28 0.00 21.24
C LEU A 365 -9.07 1.31 21.52
N PRO A 366 -8.42 2.49 21.45
CA PRO A 366 -9.11 3.77 21.45
C PRO A 366 -10.11 3.90 20.29
N GLU A 367 -11.22 4.62 20.49
CA GLU A 367 -12.22 4.89 19.46
C GLU A 367 -11.59 5.52 18.19
N GLN A 368 -10.63 6.42 18.38
CA GLN A 368 -9.89 7.09 17.31
C GLN A 368 -9.04 6.10 16.48
N PHE A 369 -8.49 5.07 17.13
CA PHE A 369 -7.73 4.01 16.46
C PHE A 369 -8.69 3.09 15.69
N VAL A 370 -9.77 2.62 16.32
CA VAL A 370 -10.79 1.76 15.68
C VAL A 370 -11.38 2.47 14.45
N LYS A 371 -11.76 3.75 14.60
CA LYS A 371 -12.27 4.58 13.50
C LYS A 371 -11.22 4.85 12.43
N GLY A 372 -9.95 5.11 12.80
CA GLY A 372 -8.85 5.27 11.85
C GLY A 372 -8.62 4.02 11.00
N LEU A 373 -8.62 2.85 11.64
CA LEU A 373 -8.51 1.53 11.00
C LEU A 373 -9.70 1.23 10.07
N ALA A 374 -10.93 1.55 10.49
CA ALA A 374 -12.14 1.34 9.70
C ALA A 374 -12.31 2.34 8.53
N THR A 375 -11.68 3.51 8.59
CA THR A 375 -11.77 4.56 7.54
C THR A 375 -10.52 4.71 6.67
N ALA A 376 -9.50 3.89 6.89
CA ALA A 376 -8.28 3.84 6.08
C ALA A 376 -8.58 3.35 4.64
N ALA A 377 -8.21 4.14 3.62
CA ALA A 377 -8.53 3.84 2.23
C ALA A 377 -7.34 4.03 1.28
N LEU A 378 -7.02 2.98 0.51
CA LEU A 378 -5.94 2.90 -0.47
C LEU A 378 -6.44 2.19 -1.73
N GLN A 379 -6.21 2.79 -2.91
CA GLN A 379 -6.70 2.24 -4.17
C GLN A 379 -5.83 1.05 -4.65
N GLY A 380 -6.40 0.17 -5.48
CA GLY A 380 -5.69 -0.96 -6.10
C GLY A 380 -5.14 -2.01 -5.13
N ARG A 381 -5.68 -2.06 -3.90
CA ARG A 381 -5.44 -3.08 -2.88
C ARG A 381 -6.77 -3.70 -2.51
N ALA A 382 -6.98 -4.97 -2.85
CA ALA A 382 -8.20 -5.71 -2.51
C ALA A 382 -9.51 -4.93 -2.76
N GLN A 383 -9.56 -4.13 -3.84
CA GLN A 383 -10.59 -3.09 -4.03
C GLN A 383 -11.69 -3.57 -4.99
N ILE A 384 -12.94 -3.50 -4.55
CA ILE A 384 -14.13 -3.87 -5.36
C ILE A 384 -14.75 -2.60 -5.95
N VAL A 385 -15.06 -2.58 -7.25
CA VAL A 385 -15.77 -1.47 -7.92
C VAL A 385 -16.80 -2.02 -8.93
N PRO A 386 -18.11 -1.83 -8.72
CA PRO A 386 -19.12 -2.03 -9.74
C PRO A 386 -18.95 -1.05 -10.92
N ASP A 387 -19.18 -1.51 -12.15
CA ASP A 387 -19.13 -0.62 -13.32
C ASP A 387 -20.37 0.29 -13.37
N GLN A 388 -20.16 1.60 -13.28
CA GLN A 388 -21.25 2.59 -13.23
C GLN A 388 -21.80 2.94 -14.62
N LEU A 389 -21.15 2.51 -15.70
CA LEU A 389 -21.52 2.80 -17.10
C LEU A 389 -22.31 1.65 -17.76
N ILE A 390 -22.87 0.77 -16.94
CA ILE A 390 -23.92 -0.17 -17.34
C ILE A 390 -25.25 0.30 -16.74
N GLU A 391 -26.06 0.93 -17.59
CA GLU A 391 -27.49 1.13 -17.36
C GLU A 391 -28.21 -0.23 -17.36
N SER A 392 -28.27 -0.87 -16.19
CA SER A 392 -29.04 -2.07 -15.92
C SER A 392 -30.07 -1.78 -14.83
N GLU A 393 -31.20 -2.47 -14.89
CA GLU A 393 -32.24 -2.47 -13.84
C GLU A 393 -31.70 -3.01 -12.49
N SER A 394 -30.55 -3.70 -12.51
CA SER A 394 -29.81 -4.14 -11.32
C SER A 394 -28.37 -3.65 -11.34
N SER A 395 -28.00 -2.84 -10.34
CA SER A 395 -26.61 -2.44 -10.11
C SER A 395 -25.73 -3.65 -9.73
N GLY A 396 -24.52 -3.71 -10.30
CA GLY A 396 -23.55 -4.77 -10.00
C GLY A 396 -23.57 -5.98 -10.95
N ASP A 397 -24.14 -5.87 -12.15
CA ASP A 397 -24.04 -6.92 -13.18
C ASP A 397 -22.63 -7.06 -13.80
N LEU A 398 -21.80 -6.02 -13.67
CA LEU A 398 -20.35 -6.08 -13.89
C LEU A 398 -19.63 -5.50 -12.68
N VAL A 399 -18.73 -6.28 -12.09
CA VAL A 399 -17.93 -5.87 -10.93
C VAL A 399 -16.45 -6.19 -11.18
N PHE A 400 -15.60 -5.18 -10.98
CA PHE A 400 -14.15 -5.32 -11.06
C PHE A 400 -13.55 -5.47 -9.66
N TYR A 401 -12.58 -6.37 -9.54
CA TYR A 401 -11.86 -6.70 -8.32
C TYR A 401 -10.39 -6.41 -8.56
N PHE A 402 -9.87 -5.35 -7.97
CA PHE A 402 -8.54 -4.81 -8.22
C PHE A 402 -7.56 -5.20 -7.12
N ASP A 403 -6.49 -5.90 -7.50
CA ASP A 403 -5.30 -5.96 -6.64
C ASP A 403 -4.00 -5.90 -7.47
N GLY A 404 -3.09 -5.01 -7.06
CA GLY A 404 -1.80 -4.82 -7.71
C GLY A 404 -0.75 -5.90 -7.43
N ALA A 405 -1.13 -7.17 -7.24
CA ALA A 405 -0.23 -8.31 -7.06
C ALA A 405 0.70 -8.52 -8.28
N HIS A 406 1.95 -8.91 -8.03
CA HIS A 406 3.02 -8.98 -9.04
C HIS A 406 4.25 -9.84 -8.64
N SER A 407 4.18 -10.56 -7.51
CA SER A 407 5.11 -11.64 -7.11
C SER A 407 4.30 -12.89 -6.73
N PRO A 408 4.89 -14.11 -6.76
CA PRO A 408 4.14 -15.36 -6.57
C PRO A 408 3.32 -15.41 -5.27
N GLU A 409 3.88 -14.92 -4.17
CA GLU A 409 3.24 -14.89 -2.85
C GLU A 409 2.04 -13.93 -2.84
N SER A 410 2.17 -12.79 -3.53
CA SER A 410 1.04 -11.86 -3.68
C SER A 410 -0.07 -12.41 -4.58
N MET A 411 0.23 -13.35 -5.49
CA MET A 411 -0.80 -14.04 -6.29
C MET A 411 -1.64 -14.99 -5.41
N ASP A 412 -1.02 -15.68 -4.43
CA ASP A 412 -1.76 -16.51 -3.48
C ASP A 412 -2.72 -15.68 -2.63
N VAL A 413 -2.24 -14.54 -2.10
CA VAL A 413 -3.03 -13.62 -1.27
C VAL A 413 -4.15 -12.98 -2.09
N CYS A 414 -3.87 -12.58 -3.34
CA CYS A 414 -4.84 -12.03 -4.28
C CYS A 414 -5.95 -13.04 -4.61
N ALA A 415 -5.58 -14.29 -4.92
CA ALA A 415 -6.52 -15.37 -5.20
C ALA A 415 -7.42 -15.69 -3.98
N LYS A 416 -6.82 -15.80 -2.78
CA LYS A 416 -7.57 -16.05 -1.55
C LYS A 416 -8.56 -14.92 -1.27
N TRP A 417 -8.12 -13.65 -1.32
CA TRP A 417 -9.02 -12.51 -1.18
C TRP A 417 -10.15 -12.52 -2.21
N PHE A 418 -9.85 -12.70 -3.49
CA PHE A 418 -10.84 -12.71 -4.55
C PHE A 418 -11.91 -13.80 -4.33
N SER A 419 -11.49 -15.00 -3.91
CA SER A 419 -12.41 -16.10 -3.59
C SER A 419 -13.38 -15.77 -2.45
N LEU A 420 -12.92 -15.06 -1.41
CA LEU A 420 -13.74 -14.61 -0.30
C LEU A 420 -14.67 -13.44 -0.71
N ALA A 421 -14.17 -12.50 -1.51
CA ALA A 421 -14.92 -11.34 -1.99
C ALA A 421 -16.14 -11.76 -2.84
N ILE A 422 -15.96 -12.67 -3.80
CA ILE A 422 -17.08 -13.15 -4.65
C ILE A 422 -18.11 -13.97 -3.86
N GLN A 423 -17.73 -14.60 -2.74
CA GLN A 423 -18.65 -15.25 -1.81
C GLN A 423 -19.34 -14.25 -0.86
N GLY A 424 -18.68 -13.15 -0.51
CA GLY A 424 -19.25 -12.05 0.28
C GLY A 424 -20.40 -11.35 -0.43
N ASP A 425 -20.21 -11.01 -1.71
CA ASP A 425 -21.25 -10.50 -2.61
C ASP A 425 -22.50 -11.40 -2.61
N TYR A 426 -22.28 -12.71 -2.73
CA TYR A 426 -23.34 -13.73 -2.75
C TYR A 426 -24.16 -13.76 -1.45
N LYS A 427 -23.58 -13.33 -0.32
CA LYS A 427 -24.27 -13.22 0.98
C LYS A 427 -25.00 -11.88 1.14
N GLN A 428 -24.37 -10.76 0.77
CA GLN A 428 -25.01 -9.44 0.86
C GLN A 428 -26.29 -9.34 0.00
N HIS A 429 -26.28 -9.87 -1.22
CA HIS A 429 -27.50 -9.84 -2.05
C HIS A 429 -28.64 -10.70 -1.50
N ASN A 430 -28.35 -11.78 -0.76
CA ASN A 430 -29.39 -12.57 -0.09
C ASN A 430 -29.99 -11.85 1.13
N SER A 431 -29.20 -11.11 1.91
CA SER A 431 -29.72 -10.39 3.09
C SER A 431 -30.60 -9.19 2.73
N TYR A 432 -30.36 -8.53 1.60
CA TYR A 432 -31.26 -7.48 1.09
C TYR A 432 -32.66 -7.99 0.69
N GLY A 433 -32.82 -9.29 0.46
CA GLY A 433 -34.13 -9.91 0.16
C GLY A 433 -35.05 -10.11 1.37
N SER A 434 -34.56 -9.95 2.61
CA SER A 434 -35.30 -10.37 3.82
C SER A 434 -35.63 -9.25 4.83
N ASN A 435 -35.09 -8.04 4.67
CA ASN A 435 -35.21 -6.95 5.65
C ASN A 435 -35.87 -5.66 5.11
N ARG A 436 -37.10 -5.80 4.59
CA ARG A 436 -38.06 -4.69 4.46
C ARG A 436 -39.41 -5.12 5.05
N GLY A 437 -39.66 -4.84 6.33
CA GLY A 437 -40.85 -5.38 6.99
C GLY A 437 -41.21 -4.89 8.39
N HIS A 438 -40.65 -3.80 8.92
CA HIS A 438 -41.10 -3.24 10.21
C HIS A 438 -41.07 -1.71 10.23
N ASN A 439 -42.26 -1.10 10.09
CA ASN A 439 -42.77 -0.03 10.95
C ASN A 439 -44.27 0.26 10.65
N GLU A 440 -45.10 -0.31 11.53
CA GLU A 440 -46.43 0.10 12.03
C GLU A 440 -47.53 0.79 11.17
N LEU A 441 -48.75 0.26 11.39
CA LEU A 441 -50.07 0.92 11.44
C LEU A 441 -50.74 1.45 10.15
N GLY A 442 -51.79 0.73 9.73
CA GLY A 442 -52.82 1.19 8.80
C GLY A 442 -53.80 0.05 8.46
N ALA A 443 -55.01 0.06 9.03
CA ALA A 443 -55.98 -1.03 8.85
C ALA A 443 -57.06 -0.68 7.81
N SER A 444 -57.07 -1.42 6.69
CA SER A 444 -58.20 -1.50 5.76
C SER A 444 -58.14 -2.83 5.00
N HIS A 445 -59.27 -3.51 4.86
CA HIS A 445 -59.40 -4.64 3.94
C HIS A 445 -59.33 -4.15 2.50
N ASP A 446 -58.46 -4.74 1.68
CA ASP A 446 -58.86 -5.22 0.36
C ASP A 446 -57.93 -6.34 -0.12
N SER A 447 -58.47 -7.30 -0.87
CA SER A 447 -57.74 -8.50 -1.30
C SER A 447 -57.18 -8.36 -2.71
N VAL A 448 -55.85 -8.32 -2.83
CA VAL A 448 -55.13 -8.36 -4.12
C VAL A 448 -54.14 -9.54 -4.09
N GLU A 449 -54.03 -10.25 -5.21
CA GLU A 449 -53.36 -11.55 -5.30
C GLU A 449 -51.83 -11.45 -5.13
N MET A 450 -51.24 -12.39 -4.39
CA MET A 450 -49.78 -12.45 -4.22
C MET A 450 -49.08 -13.00 -5.47
N GLY A 451 -48.63 -12.10 -6.34
CA GLY A 451 -47.63 -12.41 -7.36
C GLY A 451 -46.29 -12.76 -6.72
N HIS A 452 -45.97 -14.06 -6.65
CA HIS A 452 -44.67 -14.55 -6.17
C HIS A 452 -43.53 -14.16 -7.14
N HIS A 453 -42.99 -12.96 -6.98
CA HIS A 453 -41.74 -12.57 -7.63
C HIS A 453 -40.55 -13.25 -6.95
N GLU A 454 -40.25 -14.49 -7.37
CA GLU A 454 -38.94 -15.09 -7.11
C GLU A 454 -37.85 -14.22 -7.76
N ALA A 455 -36.97 -13.64 -6.94
CA ALA A 455 -35.80 -12.93 -7.42
C ALA A 455 -34.84 -13.92 -8.09
N SER A 456 -34.84 -13.95 -9.43
CA SER A 456 -34.12 -14.97 -10.19
C SER A 456 -32.61 -14.91 -9.92
N LYS A 457 -32.07 -16.05 -9.48
CA LYS A 457 -30.69 -16.13 -8.96
C LYS A 457 -29.67 -16.09 -10.09
N LYS A 458 -29.27 -14.88 -10.51
CA LYS A 458 -28.30 -14.67 -11.60
C LYS A 458 -27.03 -15.52 -11.42
N SER A 459 -26.58 -16.16 -12.48
CA SER A 459 -25.35 -16.95 -12.47
C SER A 459 -24.13 -16.03 -12.49
N SER A 460 -23.17 -16.27 -11.58
CA SER A 460 -21.93 -15.47 -11.54
C SER A 460 -20.85 -16.13 -12.40
N THR A 461 -20.23 -15.35 -13.28
CA THR A 461 -19.14 -15.76 -14.19
C THR A 461 -17.88 -14.98 -13.85
N GLN A 462 -16.79 -15.69 -13.57
CA GLN A 462 -15.50 -15.09 -13.25
C GLN A 462 -14.64 -14.98 -14.51
N PHE A 463 -14.10 -13.78 -14.75
CA PHE A 463 -13.09 -13.51 -15.77
C PHE A 463 -11.80 -12.97 -15.13
N LEU A 464 -10.68 -13.20 -15.81
CA LEU A 464 -9.38 -12.61 -15.45
C LEU A 464 -9.02 -11.54 -16.48
N LEU A 465 -8.54 -10.38 -16.04
CA LEU A 465 -7.91 -9.36 -16.86
C LEU A 465 -6.47 -9.19 -16.34
N PHE A 466 -5.49 -9.66 -17.12
CA PHE A 466 -4.11 -9.81 -16.64
C PHE A 466 -3.09 -9.15 -17.57
N ASN A 467 -2.14 -8.44 -16.97
CA ASN A 467 -0.89 -8.06 -17.60
C ASN A 467 0.17 -7.79 -16.53
N CYS A 468 1.37 -8.34 -16.70
CA CYS A 468 2.55 -8.04 -15.89
C CYS A 468 3.62 -7.32 -16.73
N MET A 469 4.53 -6.61 -16.07
CA MET A 469 5.66 -5.97 -16.76
C MET A 469 6.67 -7.03 -17.22
N SER A 470 7.42 -6.77 -18.30
CA SER A 470 8.43 -7.68 -18.86
C SER A 470 9.62 -8.00 -17.92
N VAL A 471 9.76 -7.27 -16.81
CA VAL A 471 10.71 -7.56 -15.72
C VAL A 471 10.14 -8.52 -14.65
N ARG A 472 8.96 -9.10 -14.88
CA ARG A 472 8.35 -10.16 -14.07
C ARG A 472 8.12 -11.37 -14.96
N ASP A 473 8.32 -12.56 -14.43
CA ASP A 473 8.11 -13.80 -15.18
C ASP A 473 6.63 -14.26 -15.13
N PRO A 474 5.87 -14.20 -16.23
CA PRO A 474 4.51 -14.73 -16.27
C PRO A 474 4.43 -16.25 -16.06
N GLN A 475 5.49 -17.02 -16.31
CA GLN A 475 5.55 -18.46 -16.02
C GLN A 475 5.56 -18.75 -14.51
N LEU A 476 5.95 -17.78 -13.66
CA LEU A 476 5.84 -17.91 -12.20
C LEU A 476 4.52 -17.34 -11.68
N LEU A 477 4.00 -16.27 -12.30
CA LEU A 477 2.80 -15.58 -11.83
C LEU A 477 1.49 -16.29 -12.22
N LEU A 478 1.30 -16.66 -13.49
CA LEU A 478 0.04 -17.22 -13.98
C LEU A 478 -0.29 -18.61 -13.38
N PRO A 479 0.64 -19.59 -13.33
CA PRO A 479 0.33 -20.90 -12.75
C PRO A 479 0.06 -20.83 -11.26
N ARG A 480 0.72 -19.88 -10.55
CA ARG A 480 0.50 -19.67 -9.12
C ARG A 480 -0.88 -19.07 -8.86
N LEU A 481 -1.25 -18.02 -9.60
CA LEU A 481 -2.58 -17.40 -9.53
C LEU A 481 -3.69 -18.41 -9.85
N MET A 482 -3.56 -19.16 -10.96
CA MET A 482 -4.56 -20.19 -11.35
C MET A 482 -4.73 -21.26 -10.27
N ARG A 483 -3.63 -21.85 -9.80
CA ARG A 483 -3.67 -22.89 -8.76
C ARG A 483 -4.25 -22.36 -7.44
N ALA A 484 -3.88 -21.16 -7.04
CA ALA A 484 -4.41 -20.54 -5.83
C ALA A 484 -5.91 -20.24 -5.95
N CYS A 485 -6.39 -19.80 -7.12
CA CYS A 485 -7.83 -19.62 -7.39
C CYS A 485 -8.58 -20.96 -7.35
N ALA A 486 -8.09 -21.98 -8.07
CA ALA A 486 -8.70 -23.32 -8.11
C ALA A 486 -8.77 -23.98 -6.72
N ASN A 487 -7.72 -23.84 -5.91
CA ASN A 487 -7.69 -24.32 -4.52
C ASN A 487 -8.77 -23.66 -3.62
N HIS A 488 -9.31 -22.50 -4.00
CA HIS A 488 -10.41 -21.83 -3.32
C HIS A 488 -11.73 -21.91 -4.11
N GLY A 489 -11.84 -22.82 -5.09
CA GLY A 489 -13.05 -23.07 -5.88
C GLY A 489 -13.34 -22.04 -6.98
N VAL A 490 -12.35 -21.22 -7.35
CA VAL A 490 -12.50 -20.15 -8.35
C VAL A 490 -11.91 -20.58 -9.69
N HIS A 491 -12.77 -20.71 -10.70
CA HIS A 491 -12.37 -21.05 -12.07
C HIS A 491 -12.77 -19.93 -13.04
N PHE A 492 -11.81 -19.38 -13.77
CA PHE A 492 -12.08 -18.32 -14.75
C PHE A 492 -12.61 -18.92 -16.06
N GLN A 493 -13.78 -18.46 -16.54
CA GLN A 493 -14.30 -18.85 -17.84
C GLN A 493 -13.44 -18.31 -19.00
N LYS A 494 -12.83 -17.12 -18.81
CA LYS A 494 -11.96 -16.51 -19.81
C LYS A 494 -10.90 -15.61 -19.16
N ALA A 495 -9.67 -15.66 -19.67
CA ALA A 495 -8.65 -14.64 -19.42
C ALA A 495 -8.55 -13.65 -20.59
N LEU A 496 -8.39 -12.36 -20.25
CA LEU A 496 -8.29 -11.24 -21.17
C LEU A 496 -6.89 -10.62 -21.01
N PHE A 497 -6.19 -10.45 -22.12
CA PHE A 497 -4.84 -9.89 -22.18
C PHE A 497 -4.83 -8.59 -22.97
N VAL A 498 -4.24 -7.55 -22.39
CA VAL A 498 -4.27 -6.17 -22.92
C VAL A 498 -2.89 -5.51 -22.81
N PRO A 499 -2.54 -4.57 -23.70
CA PRO A 499 -1.42 -3.66 -23.47
C PRO A 499 -1.73 -2.70 -22.32
N ASN A 500 -0.70 -2.28 -21.59
CA ASN A 500 -0.81 -1.17 -20.63
C ASN A 500 -0.89 0.15 -21.42
N VAL A 501 -1.60 1.13 -20.87
CA VAL A 501 -1.62 2.52 -21.37
C VAL A 501 -0.58 3.35 -20.63
N SER A 502 -0.41 3.12 -19.33
CA SER A 502 0.64 3.72 -18.51
C SER A 502 1.97 2.98 -18.67
N VAL A 503 3.05 3.73 -18.86
CA VAL A 503 4.43 3.23 -19.04
C VAL A 503 5.36 3.70 -17.93
N TYR A 504 6.38 2.91 -17.59
CA TYR A 504 7.30 3.23 -16.47
C TYR A 504 8.23 4.44 -16.71
N TYR A 505 8.26 4.98 -17.94
CA TYR A 505 9.18 6.04 -18.37
C TYR A 505 8.51 7.39 -18.70
N LYS A 506 7.19 7.53 -18.49
CA LYS A 506 6.46 8.81 -18.62
C LYS A 506 5.37 8.90 -17.56
N VAL A 507 5.14 10.09 -17.02
CA VAL A 507 4.01 10.42 -16.14
C VAL A 507 2.94 11.19 -16.93
N GLY A 508 1.68 11.04 -16.55
CA GLY A 508 0.54 11.62 -17.25
C GLY A 508 0.01 10.75 -18.39
N THR A 509 -0.89 11.31 -19.20
CA THR A 509 -1.68 10.54 -20.18
C THR A 509 -0.93 10.35 -21.50
N SER A 510 -0.21 9.24 -21.65
CA SER A 510 0.27 8.77 -22.96
C SER A 510 -0.85 8.08 -23.74
N MET A 511 -1.53 8.82 -24.62
CA MET A 511 -2.25 8.20 -25.74
C MET A 511 -1.21 7.72 -26.77
N PRO A 512 -1.23 6.44 -27.21
CA PRO A 512 -0.37 5.99 -28.30
C PRO A 512 -0.75 6.71 -29.60
N THR A 513 0.20 7.40 -30.22
CA THR A 513 0.01 8.09 -31.50
C THR A 513 0.07 7.09 -32.65
N ASP A 514 -1.10 6.72 -33.19
CA ASP A 514 -1.35 5.98 -34.45
C ASP A 514 -0.17 5.15 -35.01
N THR A 515 0.33 4.25 -34.16
CA THR A 515 1.38 3.29 -34.50
C THR A 515 0.85 1.90 -34.19
N GLN A 516 1.18 0.94 -35.06
CA GLN A 516 0.68 -0.42 -34.99
C GLN A 516 1.05 -1.04 -33.64
N VAL A 517 0.05 -1.26 -32.77
CA VAL A 517 0.26 -1.73 -31.40
C VAL A 517 0.88 -3.11 -31.44
N ASP A 518 2.11 -3.25 -30.92
CA ASP A 518 2.71 -4.56 -30.73
C ASP A 518 1.98 -5.32 -29.63
N LEU A 519 1.54 -6.53 -29.96
CA LEU A 519 0.83 -7.46 -29.07
C LEU A 519 1.65 -8.73 -28.82
N SER A 520 2.93 -8.77 -29.21
CA SER A 520 3.86 -9.89 -28.97
C SER A 520 3.84 -10.37 -27.51
N TRP A 521 3.81 -9.43 -26.56
CA TRP A 521 3.71 -9.70 -25.13
C TRP A 521 2.36 -10.31 -24.75
N GLN A 522 1.24 -9.73 -25.19
CA GLN A 522 -0.11 -10.23 -24.90
C GLN A 522 -0.35 -11.62 -25.51
N LEU A 523 0.17 -11.88 -26.70
CA LEU A 523 0.16 -13.19 -27.35
C LEU A 523 1.04 -14.20 -26.60
N THR A 524 2.14 -13.77 -25.99
CA THR A 524 2.97 -14.60 -25.12
C THR A 524 2.23 -14.96 -23.83
N LEU A 525 1.57 -13.99 -23.18
CA LEU A 525 0.72 -14.24 -22.00
C LEU A 525 -0.44 -15.19 -22.33
N GLN A 526 -1.09 -15.01 -23.48
CA GLN A 526 -2.14 -15.89 -23.99
C GLN A 526 -1.63 -17.33 -24.16
N ARG A 527 -0.45 -17.52 -24.78
CA ARG A 527 0.14 -18.85 -24.99
C ARG A 527 0.46 -19.57 -23.67
N ILE A 528 0.97 -18.84 -22.67
CA ILE A 528 1.22 -19.37 -21.32
C ILE A 528 -0.09 -19.84 -20.68
N TRP A 529 -1.12 -18.99 -20.69
CA TRP A 529 -2.45 -19.32 -20.18
C TRP A 529 -3.06 -20.54 -20.86
N GLU A 530 -3.00 -20.61 -22.19
CA GLU A 530 -3.54 -21.73 -22.95
C GLU A 530 -2.82 -23.04 -22.65
N ASN A 531 -1.49 -23.03 -22.53
CA ASN A 531 -0.73 -24.22 -22.14
C ASN A 531 -1.16 -24.75 -20.75
N LEU A 532 -1.46 -23.87 -19.79
CA LEU A 532 -1.93 -24.26 -18.45
C LEU A 532 -3.34 -24.89 -18.52
N VAL A 533 -4.28 -24.24 -19.20
CA VAL A 533 -5.66 -24.72 -19.36
C VAL A 533 -5.75 -26.06 -20.11
N HIS A 534 -4.80 -26.36 -21.01
CA HIS A 534 -4.71 -27.66 -21.67
C HIS A 534 -3.98 -28.70 -20.81
N GLY A 535 -2.94 -28.31 -20.05
CA GLY A 535 -2.23 -29.20 -19.13
C GLY A 535 -3.14 -29.76 -18.02
N GLU A 536 -4.05 -28.95 -17.47
CA GLU A 536 -5.05 -29.41 -16.50
C GLU A 536 -6.04 -30.44 -17.09
N LYS A 537 -6.29 -30.42 -18.41
CA LYS A 537 -7.15 -31.40 -19.10
C LYS A 537 -6.43 -32.67 -19.55
N GLY A 538 -5.09 -32.67 -19.57
CA GLY A 538 -4.28 -33.78 -20.07
C GLY A 538 -3.74 -34.73 -18.99
N ASN A 539 -3.98 -34.45 -17.72
CA ASN A 539 -3.25 -35.07 -16.60
C ASN A 539 -3.82 -36.42 -16.11
N ASP A 540 -4.33 -37.23 -17.03
CA ASP A 540 -4.57 -38.66 -16.81
C ASP A 540 -3.46 -39.45 -17.53
N VAL A 541 -2.72 -40.24 -16.75
CA VAL A 541 -1.75 -41.29 -17.17
C VAL A 541 -0.34 -40.85 -17.66
N LYS A 542 0.60 -40.89 -16.69
CA LYS A 542 2.04 -41.32 -16.77
C LYS A 542 3.16 -40.36 -17.21
N ASN A 543 4.10 -40.23 -16.27
CA ASN A 543 5.57 -40.23 -16.36
C ASN A 543 6.35 -39.16 -17.16
N THR A 544 7.37 -38.63 -16.47
CA THR A 544 8.62 -38.08 -17.02
C THR A 544 9.27 -39.06 -18.01
N ASP A 545 9.89 -38.60 -19.11
CA ASP A 545 11.17 -37.90 -19.08
C ASP A 545 11.46 -36.98 -20.29
N GLN A 546 12.51 -36.17 -20.11
CA GLN A 546 13.37 -35.44 -21.07
C GLN A 546 13.05 -35.45 -22.58
N ILE A 547 13.10 -34.27 -23.21
CA ILE A 547 14.18 -33.86 -24.15
C ILE A 547 14.06 -32.36 -24.50
N TYR A 548 15.19 -31.69 -24.75
CA TYR A 548 15.27 -30.39 -25.42
C TYR A 548 15.58 -30.63 -26.91
N GLU A 549 14.74 -30.13 -27.82
CA GLU A 549 15.09 -29.99 -29.24
C GLU A 549 14.68 -28.61 -29.78
N GLU A 550 15.35 -28.18 -30.85
CA GLU A 550 15.29 -26.83 -31.39
C GLU A 550 14.05 -26.61 -32.25
N VAL A 551 13.44 -25.42 -32.16
CA VAL A 551 12.31 -25.04 -33.01
C VAL A 551 12.82 -24.35 -34.27
N THR A 552 12.85 -25.08 -35.38
CA THR A 552 12.90 -24.49 -36.72
C THR A 552 11.53 -23.92 -37.11
N ASP A 553 11.51 -22.78 -37.80
CA ASP A 553 10.28 -22.22 -38.37
C ASP A 553 9.61 -23.20 -39.34
N ASP A 554 8.33 -23.46 -39.13
CA ASP A 554 7.42 -23.82 -40.22
C ASP A 554 6.03 -23.23 -39.94
N ALA A 555 5.52 -22.47 -40.90
CA ALA A 555 4.25 -21.75 -40.79
C ALA A 555 3.07 -22.58 -41.33
N GLU A 556 1.84 -22.13 -41.06
CA GLU A 556 0.60 -22.67 -41.62
C GLU A 556 0.25 -24.14 -41.31
N LYS A 557 -0.36 -24.38 -40.13
CA LYS A 557 -1.77 -24.85 -40.06
C LYS A 557 -2.33 -24.88 -38.63
N GLY A 558 -3.63 -24.59 -38.52
CA GLY A 558 -4.43 -24.84 -37.32
C GLY A 558 -4.74 -23.61 -36.47
N ALA A 559 -5.69 -22.79 -36.90
CA ALA A 559 -6.33 -21.79 -36.04
C ALA A 559 -7.18 -22.49 -34.96
N ARG A 560 -6.56 -22.82 -33.82
CA ARG A 560 -7.25 -23.42 -32.66
C ARG A 560 -8.23 -22.43 -32.05
N SER A 561 -9.46 -22.86 -31.74
CA SER A 561 -10.49 -22.00 -31.14
C SER A 561 -10.08 -21.58 -29.73
N CYS A 562 -9.76 -20.30 -29.55
CA CYS A 562 -9.31 -19.71 -28.28
C CYS A 562 -10.51 -19.43 -27.34
N GLU A 563 -11.23 -20.48 -26.94
CA GLU A 563 -12.50 -20.33 -26.21
C GLU A 563 -12.32 -19.76 -24.79
N ASN A 564 -11.20 -20.05 -24.12
CA ASN A 564 -10.94 -19.66 -22.73
C ASN A 564 -9.99 -18.46 -22.58
N SER A 565 -9.68 -17.76 -23.67
CA SER A 565 -8.72 -16.64 -23.74
C SER A 565 -9.22 -15.53 -24.69
N LYS A 566 -8.62 -14.35 -24.63
CA LYS A 566 -8.70 -13.29 -25.68
C LYS A 566 -7.63 -12.20 -25.49
N VAL A 567 -6.94 -11.84 -26.58
CA VAL A 567 -6.12 -10.62 -26.65
C VAL A 567 -6.97 -9.47 -27.22
N PHE A 568 -6.74 -8.24 -26.74
CA PHE A 568 -7.29 -7.01 -27.33
C PHE A 568 -6.19 -6.00 -27.67
N PRO A 569 -6.34 -5.21 -28.75
CA PRO A 569 -5.37 -4.20 -29.16
C PRO A 569 -5.33 -2.96 -28.25
N SER A 570 -6.35 -2.74 -27.42
CA SER A 570 -6.35 -1.69 -26.40
C SER A 570 -7.30 -2.00 -25.26
N LEU A 571 -7.03 -1.43 -24.08
CA LEU A 571 -7.85 -1.62 -22.89
C LEU A 571 -9.30 -1.08 -23.05
N PRO A 572 -9.56 0.11 -23.63
CA PRO A 572 -10.94 0.57 -23.86
C PRO A 572 -11.80 -0.42 -24.67
N ILE A 573 -11.21 -1.12 -25.64
CA ILE A 573 -11.91 -2.14 -26.44
C ILE A 573 -12.22 -3.39 -25.59
N ALA A 574 -11.34 -3.78 -24.67
CA ALA A 574 -11.60 -4.86 -23.73
C ALA A 574 -12.72 -4.52 -22.72
N ILE A 575 -12.73 -3.30 -22.17
CA ILE A 575 -13.78 -2.82 -21.26
C ILE A 575 -15.13 -2.71 -21.98
N ASN A 576 -15.17 -2.19 -23.21
CA ASN A 576 -16.40 -2.15 -23.99
C ASN A 576 -16.90 -3.56 -24.34
N TRP A 577 -16.01 -4.51 -24.66
CA TRP A 577 -16.40 -5.90 -24.87
C TRP A 577 -16.97 -6.55 -23.59
N LEU A 578 -16.46 -6.22 -22.40
CA LEU A 578 -17.06 -6.66 -21.12
C LEU A 578 -18.47 -6.10 -20.94
N ARG A 579 -18.65 -4.78 -21.10
CA ARG A 579 -19.96 -4.11 -20.99
C ARG A 579 -20.97 -4.67 -22.00
N ASP A 580 -20.56 -4.93 -23.24
CA ASP A 580 -21.40 -5.53 -24.28
C ASP A 580 -21.71 -7.02 -24.02
N THR A 581 -20.80 -7.75 -23.37
CA THR A 581 -21.07 -9.14 -22.95
C THR A 581 -22.17 -9.18 -21.88
N VAL A 582 -22.11 -8.28 -20.90
CA VAL A 582 -23.14 -8.11 -19.86
C VAL A 582 -24.49 -7.71 -20.46
N ARG A 583 -24.51 -6.69 -21.34
CA ARG A 583 -25.73 -6.22 -22.04
C ARG A 583 -26.44 -7.32 -22.83
N LYS A 584 -25.69 -8.28 -23.38
CA LYS A 584 -26.22 -9.44 -24.13
C LYS A 584 -26.69 -10.59 -23.24
N ASN A 585 -26.21 -10.68 -22.00
CA ASN A 585 -26.55 -11.76 -21.07
C ASN A 585 -27.07 -11.20 -19.73
N ARG A 586 -28.26 -10.56 -19.76
CA ARG A 586 -28.86 -9.87 -18.61
C ARG A 586 -29.12 -10.75 -17.37
N SER A 587 -29.13 -12.08 -17.54
CA SER A 587 -29.30 -13.08 -16.47
C SER A 587 -27.98 -13.52 -15.80
N GLY A 588 -26.82 -13.04 -16.28
CA GLY A 588 -25.51 -13.30 -15.69
C GLY A 588 -24.92 -12.09 -14.96
N ARG A 589 -24.17 -12.34 -13.89
CA ARG A 589 -23.28 -11.36 -13.22
C ARG A 589 -21.83 -11.66 -13.61
N TYR A 590 -21.07 -10.64 -13.97
CA TYR A 590 -19.68 -10.78 -14.40
C TYR A 590 -18.72 -10.22 -13.36
N GLN A 591 -17.79 -11.05 -12.88
CA GLN A 591 -16.83 -10.74 -11.84
C GLN A 591 -15.41 -10.79 -12.42
N VAL A 592 -14.76 -9.63 -12.55
CA VAL A 592 -13.50 -9.49 -13.28
C VAL A 592 -12.35 -9.22 -12.30
N LEU A 593 -11.45 -10.19 -12.11
CA LEU A 593 -10.21 -9.97 -11.38
C LEU A 593 -9.21 -9.21 -12.26
N VAL A 594 -8.71 -8.08 -11.77
CA VAL A 594 -7.72 -7.22 -12.45
C VAL A 594 -6.43 -7.25 -11.65
N THR A 595 -5.39 -7.90 -12.18
CA THR A 595 -4.14 -8.17 -11.45
C THR A 595 -2.93 -8.38 -12.40
N GLY A 596 -1.73 -8.58 -11.85
CA GLY A 596 -0.47 -8.76 -12.57
C GLY A 596 0.43 -7.51 -12.55
N SER A 597 -0.15 -6.31 -12.47
CA SER A 597 0.59 -5.05 -12.28
C SER A 597 -0.28 -3.91 -11.76
N LEU A 598 0.34 -2.99 -11.02
CA LEU A 598 -0.29 -1.74 -10.60
C LEU A 598 -0.66 -0.83 -11.79
N HIS A 599 0.12 -0.86 -12.88
CA HIS A 599 -0.19 -0.10 -14.10
C HIS A 599 -1.54 -0.52 -14.70
N LEU A 600 -1.78 -1.83 -14.88
CA LEU A 600 -3.07 -2.32 -15.38
C LEU A 600 -4.23 -1.92 -14.45
N VAL A 601 -4.05 -2.05 -13.13
CA VAL A 601 -5.06 -1.65 -12.15
C VAL A 601 -5.41 -0.16 -12.27
N GLY A 602 -4.41 0.72 -12.36
CA GLY A 602 -4.60 2.16 -12.56
C GLY A 602 -5.26 2.51 -13.90
N ASP A 603 -4.83 1.85 -14.99
CA ASP A 603 -5.36 2.05 -16.34
C ASP A 603 -6.83 1.62 -16.47
N VAL A 604 -7.25 0.57 -15.76
CA VAL A 604 -8.66 0.14 -15.72
C VAL A 604 -9.48 1.06 -14.80
N LEU A 605 -8.97 1.45 -13.62
CA LEU A 605 -9.67 2.38 -12.74
C LEU A 605 -9.98 3.72 -13.45
N LYS A 606 -9.05 4.22 -14.29
CA LYS A 606 -9.23 5.38 -15.19
C LYS A 606 -10.40 5.27 -16.19
N LEU A 607 -10.96 4.07 -16.41
CA LEU A 607 -12.04 3.79 -17.37
C LEU A 607 -13.34 3.30 -16.71
N VAL A 608 -13.30 2.98 -15.40
CA VAL A 608 -14.42 2.44 -14.61
C VAL A 608 -14.97 3.49 -13.62
N LYS A 609 -14.11 4.38 -13.09
CA LYS A 609 -14.48 5.49 -12.19
C LYS A 609 -14.66 6.85 -12.90
N LYS A 610 -14.98 6.84 -14.19
CA LYS A 610 -14.84 8.01 -15.07
C LYS A 610 -16.16 8.74 -15.33
#